data_AF-A0A661UD10-F1
#
_entry.id   AF-A0A661UD10-F1
#
_cell.length_a   1.000
_cell.length_b   1.000
_cell.length_c   1.000
_cell.angle_alpha   90.00
_cell.angle_beta   90.00
_cell.angle_gamma   90.00
#
_symmetry.space_group_name_H-M   'P 1'
#
loop_
_entity.id
_entity.type
_entity.pdbx_description
1 polymer ?
#
loop_
_entity_poly.entity_id
_entity_poly.type
_entity_poly.pdbx_seq_one_letter_code
_entity_poly.pdbx_strand_id
1 'polypeptide(L)' 'MANDELVIAVIDASYEEGGRRKLNCADAFKLAERLKVALHEVSRVCNERNIRISNCQLGCFK' A
#
# COMPACT_ATOMS: atom_id res chain seq x y z
N MET A 1 10.07 15.50 -6.63
CA MET A 1 9.02 15.76 -5.62
C MET A 1 7.69 15.13 -6.06
N ALA A 2 7.69 13.85 -6.45
CA ALA A 2 6.48 13.13 -6.88
C ALA A 2 6.23 11.86 -6.05
N ASN A 3 7.25 11.34 -5.35
CA ASN A 3 7.13 10.14 -4.52
C ASN A 3 6.52 10.41 -3.14
N ASP A 4 6.56 11.65 -2.63
CA ASP A 4 6.11 11.97 -1.28
C ASP A 4 4.59 11.81 -1.09
N GLU A 5 3.79 12.19 -2.09
CA GLU A 5 2.32 12.09 -2.02
C GLU A 5 1.86 10.64 -1.91
N LEU A 6 2.49 9.73 -2.67
CA LEU A 6 2.22 8.30 -2.60
C LEU A 6 2.56 7.74 -1.20
N VAL A 7 3.69 8.14 -0.64
CA VAL A 7 4.11 7.69 0.70
C VAL A 7 3.11 8.15 1.77
N ILE A 8 2.65 9.39 1.69
CA ILE A 8 1.65 9.93 2.62
C ILE A 8 0.36 9.13 2.51
N ALA A 9 -0.13 8.91 1.30
CA ALA A 9 -1.39 8.22 1.08
C ALA A 9 -1.34 6.74 1.52
N VAL A 10 -0.21 6.06 1.31
CA VAL A 10 0.02 4.69 1.80
C VAL A 10 0.04 4.63 3.32
N ILE A 11 0.65 5.61 3.99
CA ILE A 11 0.68 5.65 5.45
C ILE A 11 -0.70 5.96 6.02
N ASP A 12 -1.42 6.91 5.41
CA ASP A 12 -2.77 7.31 5.80
C ASP A 12 -3.76 6.13 5.70
N ALA A 13 -3.66 5.34 4.64
CA ALA A 13 -4.48 4.14 4.46
C ALA A 13 -4.02 2.94 5.31
N SER A 14 -2.80 2.97 5.85
CA SER A 14 -2.27 1.90 6.69
C SER A 14 -2.72 2.05 8.14
N TYR A 15 -2.88 0.92 8.83
CA TYR A 15 -3.24 0.87 10.24
C TYR A 15 -2.19 0.07 11.01
N GLU A 16 -2.02 0.39 12.28
CA GLU A 16 -1.11 -0.35 13.16
C GLU A 16 -1.89 -1.36 13.98
N GLU A 17 -1.54 -2.64 13.85
CA GLU A 17 -2.21 -3.72 14.56
C GLU A 17 -1.18 -4.66 15.18
N GLY A 18 -1.21 -4.77 16.51
CA GLY A 18 -0.28 -5.63 17.25
C GLY A 18 1.19 -5.21 17.12
N GLY A 19 1.46 -3.90 17.03
CA GLY A 19 2.81 -3.35 16.89
C GLY A 19 3.42 -3.51 15.49
N ARG A 20 2.61 -3.84 14.47
CA ARG A 20 3.03 -3.90 13.08
C ARG A 20 2.08 -3.09 12.20
N ARG A 21 2.65 -2.28 11.31
CA ARG A 21 1.87 -1.52 10.33
C ARG A 21 1.41 -2.45 9.21
N LYS A 22 0.12 -2.43 8.94
CA LYS A 22 -0.54 -3.24 7.93
C LYS A 22 -1.35 -2.34 7.00
N LEU A 23 -1.44 -2.76 5.75
CA LEU A 23 -2.25 -2.07 4.74
C LEU A 23 -3.14 -3.10 4.06
N ASN A 24 -4.41 -2.78 3.84
CA ASN A 24 -5.26 -3.70 3.08
C ASN A 24 -4.90 -3.64 1.60
N CYS A 25 -4.89 -4.79 0.93
CA CYS A 25 -4.64 -4.84 -0.52
C CYS A 25 -5.66 -4.01 -1.32
N ALA A 26 -6.93 -3.98 -0.88
CA ALA A 26 -7.96 -3.14 -1.50
C ALA A 26 -7.64 -1.65 -1.42
N ASP A 27 -7.09 -1.17 -0.30
CA ASP A 27 -6.72 0.23 -0.13
C ASP A 27 -5.47 0.56 -0.95
N ALA A 28 -4.50 -0.34 -1.02
CA ALA A 28 -3.35 -0.21 -1.92
C ALA A 28 -3.76 -0.06 -3.39
N PHE A 29 -4.74 -0.83 -3.85
CA PHE A 29 -5.30 -0.73 -5.21
C PHE A 29 -6.03 0.60 -5.44
N LYS A 30 -6.91 1.00 -4.53
CA LYS A 30 -7.62 2.28 -4.62
C LYS A 30 -6.65 3.46 -4.68
N LEU A 31 -5.57 3.41 -3.90
CA LEU A 31 -4.51 4.42 -3.93
C LEU A 31 -3.79 4.45 -5.28
N ALA A 32 -3.43 3.28 -5.82
CA ALA A 32 -2.80 3.17 -7.12
C ALA A 32 -3.66 3.81 -8.23
N GLU A 33 -4.96 3.48 -8.26
CA GLU A 33 -5.90 4.04 -9.23
C GLU A 33 -6.12 5.55 -9.05
N ARG A 34 -6.29 6.01 -7.80
CA ARG A 34 -6.53 7.41 -7.49
C ARG A 34 -5.34 8.30 -7.83
N LEU A 35 -4.13 7.83 -7.57
CA LEU A 35 -2.88 8.53 -7.88
C LEU A 35 -2.39 8.26 -9.31
N LYS A 36 -3.10 7.41 -10.07
CA LYS A 36 -2.69 6.92 -11.39
C LYS A 36 -1.25 6.40 -11.43
N VAL A 37 -0.83 5.75 -10.35
CA VAL A 37 0.48 5.10 -10.25
C VAL A 37 0.32 3.60 -10.40
N ALA A 38 1.40 2.93 -10.80
CA ALA A 38 1.39 1.49 -10.87
C ALA A 38 1.39 0.87 -9.45
N LEU A 39 0.67 -0.24 -9.28
CA LEU A 39 0.61 -0.98 -8.02
C LEU A 39 2.00 -1.43 -7.52
N HIS A 40 2.96 -1.62 -8.44
CA HIS A 40 4.34 -1.94 -8.08
C HIS A 40 5.01 -0.81 -7.31
N GLU A 41 4.72 0.46 -7.61
CA GLU A 41 5.25 1.60 -6.85
C GLU A 41 4.65 1.65 -5.45
N VAL A 42 3.34 1.40 -5.32
CA VAL A 42 2.68 1.27 -4.01
C VAL A 42 3.30 0.15 -3.19
N SER A 43 3.55 -1.00 -3.82
CA SER A 43 4.19 -2.15 -3.18
C SER A 43 5.63 -1.86 -2.79
N ARG A 44 6.38 -1.12 -3.63
CA ARG A 44 7.75 -0.69 -3.33
C ARG A 44 7.79 0.22 -2.11
N VAL A 45 6.91 1.21 -2.05
CA VAL A 45 6.75 2.11 -0.89
C VAL A 45 6.37 1.33 0.36
N CYS A 46 5.44 0.37 0.25
CA CYS A 46 5.07 -0.48 1.39
C CYS A 46 6.28 -1.28 1.90
N ASN A 47 7.07 -1.86 0.98
CA ASN A 47 8.25 -2.64 1.32
C ASN A 47 9.35 -1.78 1.97
N GLU A 48 9.64 -0.60 1.41
CA GLU A 48 10.59 0.37 1.98
C GLU A 48 10.16 0.83 3.38
N ARG A 49 8.85 0.97 3.62
CA ARG A 49 8.29 1.43 4.90
C ARG A 49 7.96 0.30 5.88
N ASN A 50 8.35 -0.94 5.57
CA ASN A 50 8.05 -2.12 6.40
C ASN A 50 6.54 -2.30 6.68
N ILE A 51 5.69 -1.91 5.74
CA ILE A 51 4.24 -2.03 5.83
C ILE A 51 3.82 -3.36 5.24
N ARG A 52 3.15 -4.18 6.05
CA ARG A 52 2.74 -5.52 5.65
C ARG A 52 1.36 -5.46 4.97
N ILE A 53 1.31 -5.75 3.67
CA ILE A 53 0.02 -5.86 3.00
C ILE A 53 -0.71 -7.09 3.56
N SER A 54 -1.85 -6.86 4.18
CA SER A 54 -2.73 -7.87 4.80
C SER A 54 -4.09 -7.82 4.11
N ASN A 55 -4.96 -8.83 4.31
CA ASN A 55 -6.23 -8.92 3.59
C ASN A 55 -6.05 -8.89 2.07
N CYS A 56 -5.11 -9.68 1.57
CA CYS A 56 -4.90 -9.85 0.14
C CYS A 56 -6.11 -10.59 -0.46
N GLN A 57 -7.05 -9.84 -1.05
CA GLN A 57 -8.14 -10.41 -1.86
C GLN A 57 -7.61 -11.07 -3.15
N LEU A 58 -6.29 -11.03 -3.39
CA LEU A 58 -5.65 -11.65 -4.53
C LEU A 58 -5.53 -13.16 -4.30
N GLY A 59 -6.58 -13.88 -4.70
CA GLY A 59 -6.42 -15.15 -5.39
C GLY A 59 -5.76 -15.01 -6.77
N CYS A 60 -4.81 -14.07 -6.95
CA CYS A 60 -4.18 -13.71 -8.23
C CYS A 60 -2.69 -14.11 -8.30
N PHE A 61 -2.32 -15.22 -7.66
CA PHE A 61 -1.17 -16.00 -8.13
C PHE A 61 -1.71 -17.11 -9.04
N LYS A 62 -1.95 -16.79 -10.31
CA LYS A 62 -2.03 -17.76 -11.39
C LYS A 62 -1.23 -17.24 -12.57
#